data_AF-A0A4P7UEI7-F1
#
_entry.id   AF-A0A4P7UEI7-F1
#
_cell.length_a   1.000
_cell.length_b   1.000
_cell.length_c   1.000
_cell.angle_alpha   90.00
_cell.angle_beta   90.00
_cell.angle_gamma   90.00
#
_symmetry.space_group_name_H-M   'P 1'
#
loop_
_entity.id
_entity.type
_entity.pdbx_description
1 polymer ?
#
loop_
_entity_poly.entity_id
_entity_poly.type
_entity_poly.pdbx_seq_one_letter_code
_entity_poly.pdbx_strand_id
1 'polypeptide(L)'
;MDDALITVGEHARIGPGAQLMTALHPVDEHQRRREGWERAAPITIGGNVWLGAAVTVGPGVTIGRNSVVGAGSVVLSDIPDHVVAVGSPAKVIRTTAVEDGSR
;
A
#
# COMPACT_ATOMS: atom_id res chain seq x y z
N MET A 1 3.06 9.06 8.35
CA MET A 1 3.65 8.65 9.63
C MET A 1 4.32 7.32 9.40
N ASP A 2 5.61 7.26 9.69
CA ASP A 2 6.59 6.25 9.27
C ASP A 2 7.31 5.64 10.48
N ASP A 3 6.60 5.44 11.60
CA ASP A 3 7.16 4.85 12.84
C ASP A 3 7.61 3.39 12.68
N ALA A 4 7.31 2.77 11.54
CA ALA A 4 7.89 1.52 11.05
C ALA A 4 8.40 1.70 9.62
N LEU A 5 9.30 0.80 9.21
CA LEU A 5 9.97 0.84 7.91
C LEU A 5 8.98 0.86 6.74
N ILE A 6 9.22 1.77 5.80
CA ILE A 6 8.59 1.78 4.48
C ILE A 6 9.66 1.41 3.45
N THR A 7 9.51 0.24 2.83
CA THR A 7 10.41 -0.22 1.77
C THR A 7 9.80 0.08 0.40
N VAL A 8 10.58 0.69 -0.49
CA VAL A 8 10.16 0.99 -1.87
C VAL A 8 11.12 0.32 -2.85
N GLY A 9 10.59 -0.58 -3.67
CA GLY A 9 11.34 -1.32 -4.68
C GLY A 9 11.76 -0.45 -5.87
N GLU A 10 12.72 -0.96 -6.64
CA GLU A 10 13.25 -0.28 -7.82
C GLU A 10 12.16 0.03 -8.85
N HIS A 11 12.30 1.17 -9.53
CA HIS A 11 11.37 1.64 -10.57
C HIS A 11 9.92 1.88 -10.13
N ALA A 12 9.62 1.82 -8.83
CA ALA A 12 8.30 2.20 -8.33
C ALA A 12 7.99 3.67 -8.65
N ARG A 13 6.74 3.95 -9.01
CA ARG A 13 6.23 5.31 -9.27
C ARG A 13 5.13 5.64 -8.28
N ILE A 14 5.33 6.73 -7.53
CA ILE A 14 4.39 7.22 -6.52
C ILE A 14 3.72 8.48 -7.06
N GLY A 15 2.41 8.42 -7.28
CA GLY A 15 1.61 9.53 -7.76
C GLY A 15 1.50 10.68 -6.74
N PRO A 16 1.16 11.90 -7.21
CA PRO A 16 1.03 13.07 -6.34
C PRO A 16 -0.05 12.85 -5.28
N GLY A 17 0.23 13.26 -4.04
CA GLY A 17 -0.71 13.15 -2.92
C GLY A 17 -0.87 11.74 -2.35
N ALA A 18 -0.05 10.77 -2.76
CA ALA A 18 -0.06 9.44 -2.13
C ALA A 18 0.37 9.52 -0.65
N GLN A 19 -0.26 8.69 0.18
CA GLN A 19 -0.02 8.60 1.62
C GLN A 19 0.33 7.17 2.00
N LEU A 20 1.51 6.97 2.59
CA LEU A 20 1.99 5.69 3.11
C LEU A 20 2.03 5.83 4.64
N MET A 21 1.18 5.08 5.35
CA MET A 21 0.98 5.28 6.79
C MET A 21 1.17 3.97 7.53
N THR A 22 2.19 3.90 8.38
CA THR A 22 2.51 2.67 9.13
C THR A 22 1.86 2.59 10.50
N ALA A 23 1.22 3.67 10.95
CA ALA A 23 0.66 3.76 12.30
C ALA A 23 -0.78 3.26 12.44
N LEU A 24 -1.04 2.60 13.56
CA LEU A 24 -2.33 2.07 14.00
C LEU A 24 -2.63 2.59 15.41
N HIS A 25 -3.86 3.00 15.64
CA HIS A 25 -4.37 3.25 16.99
C HIS A 25 -5.36 2.16 17.40
N PRO A 26 -5.45 1.82 18.71
CA PRO A 26 -6.45 0.88 19.18
C PRO A 26 -7.88 1.35 18.86
N VAL A 27 -8.63 0.51 18.14
CA VAL A 27 -10.02 0.81 17.75
C VAL A 27 -10.97 0.45 18.89
N ASP A 28 -10.81 -0.76 19.44
CA ASP A 28 -11.68 -1.32 20.49
C ASP A 28 -11.21 -0.96 21.91
N GLU A 29 -9.92 -0.65 22.11
CA GLU A 29 -9.36 -0.29 23.43
C GLU A 29 -9.39 1.23 23.64
N HIS A 30 -10.58 1.78 23.89
CA HIS A 30 -10.79 3.24 23.94
C HIS A 30 -9.94 3.99 24.98
N GLN A 31 -9.65 3.39 26.13
CA GLN A 31 -8.79 4.03 27.14
C GLN A 31 -7.37 4.20 26.62
N ARG A 32 -6.78 3.13 26.04
CA ARG A 32 -5.44 3.19 25.45
C ARG A 32 -5.36 4.19 24.31
N ARG A 33 -6.40 4.29 23.47
CA ARG A 33 -6.47 5.34 22.45
C ARG A 33 -6.46 6.75 23.04
N ARG A 34 -7.18 7.01 24.15
CA ARG A 34 -7.17 8.32 24.83
C ARG A 34 -5.81 8.66 25.43
N GLU A 35 -5.09 7.65 25.90
CA GLU A 35 -3.73 7.78 26.41
C GLU A 35 -2.68 7.97 25.29
N GLY A 36 -3.10 7.95 24.02
CA GLY A 36 -2.21 8.16 22.87
C GLY A 36 -1.44 6.93 22.42
N TRP A 37 -1.85 5.72 22.84
CA TRP A 37 -1.16 4.50 22.43
C TRP A 37 -1.26 4.28 20.91
N GLU A 38 -0.17 3.81 20.33
CA GLU A 38 -0.05 3.45 18.93
C GLU A 38 0.75 2.16 18.74
N ARG A 39 0.58 1.53 17.59
CA ARG A 39 1.45 0.47 17.08
C ARG A 39 1.82 0.81 15.64
N ALA A 40 3.02 0.47 15.22
CA ALA A 40 3.43 0.61 13.84
C ALA A 40 3.56 -0.76 13.15
N ALA A 41 3.21 -0.83 11.87
CA ALA A 41 3.38 -2.01 11.02
C ALA A 41 4.00 -1.59 9.68
N PRO A 42 5.10 -2.25 9.24
CA PRO A 42 5.86 -1.83 8.06
C PRO A 42 5.04 -1.94 6.78
N ILE A 43 5.38 -1.12 5.78
CA ILE A 43 4.81 -1.17 4.42
C ILE A 43 5.88 -1.62 3.45
N THR A 44 5.53 -2.50 2.51
CA THR A 44 6.42 -2.93 1.42
C THR A 44 5.80 -2.63 0.07
N ILE A 45 6.46 -1.79 -0.73
CA ILE A 45 6.11 -1.52 -2.12
C ILE A 45 7.09 -2.27 -3.02
N GLY A 46 6.57 -3.21 -3.80
CA GLY A 46 7.35 -4.03 -4.73
C GLY A 46 7.95 -3.22 -5.89
N GLY A 47 8.89 -3.84 -6.61
CA GLY A 47 9.52 -3.24 -7.78
C GLY A 47 8.52 -2.98 -8.91
N ASN A 48 8.72 -1.86 -9.64
CA ASN A 48 7.89 -1.43 -10.76
C ASN A 48 6.39 -1.30 -10.43
N VAL A 49 6.04 -1.06 -9.16
CA VAL A 49 4.68 -0.70 -8.76
C VAL A 49 4.36 0.71 -9.24
N TRP A 50 3.11 0.94 -9.67
CA TRP A 50 2.59 2.29 -9.91
C TRP A 50 1.42 2.59 -8.97
N LEU A 51 1.64 3.54 -8.05
CA LEU A 51 0.58 4.15 -7.26
C LEU A 51 0.05 5.38 -7.98
N GLY A 52 -1.24 5.40 -8.31
CA GLY A 52 -1.92 6.56 -8.86
C GLY A 52 -1.93 7.76 -7.90
N ALA A 53 -2.44 8.89 -8.38
CA ALA A 53 -2.59 10.08 -7.53
C ALA A 53 -3.51 9.80 -6.33
N ALA A 54 -3.21 10.39 -5.16
CA ALA A 54 -4.02 10.29 -3.95
C ALA A 54 -4.31 8.86 -3.47
N VAL A 55 -3.40 7.90 -3.72
CA VAL A 55 -3.49 6.55 -3.14
C VAL A 55 -3.11 6.59 -1.66
N THR A 56 -3.89 5.93 -0.82
CA THR A 56 -3.60 5.73 0.61
C THR A 56 -3.25 4.27 0.85
N VAL A 57 -2.08 3.99 1.42
CA VAL A 57 -1.65 2.64 1.83
C VAL A 57 -1.65 2.55 3.35
N GLY A 58 -2.40 1.58 3.86
CA GLY A 58 -2.55 1.34 5.28
C GLY A 58 -1.38 0.57 5.91
N PRO A 59 -1.34 0.52 7.25
CA PRO A 59 -0.28 -0.16 8.00
C PRO A 59 -0.19 -1.65 7.68
N GLY A 60 1.03 -2.18 7.58
CA GLY A 60 1.27 -3.62 7.40
C GLY A 60 1.08 -4.14 5.98
N VAL A 61 0.74 -3.28 5.02
CA VAL A 61 0.41 -3.70 3.63
C VAL A 61 1.67 -3.97 2.82
N THR A 62 1.64 -5.08 2.07
CA THR A 62 2.56 -5.39 0.98
C THR A 62 1.86 -5.23 -0.37
N ILE A 63 2.46 -4.46 -1.28
CA ILE A 63 2.03 -4.32 -2.68
C ILE A 63 3.03 -5.03 -3.57
N GLY A 64 2.58 -6.10 -4.22
CA GLY A 64 3.38 -6.95 -5.09
C GLY A 64 3.94 -6.22 -6.31
N ARG A 65 5.04 -6.75 -6.86
CA ARG A 65 5.74 -6.15 -8.01
C ARG A 65 4.86 -6.09 -9.25
N ASN A 66 5.17 -5.14 -10.14
CA ASN A 66 4.47 -4.92 -11.41
C ASN A 66 2.96 -4.65 -11.27
N SER A 67 2.50 -4.28 -10.08
CA SER A 67 1.10 -3.97 -9.81
C SER A 67 0.80 -2.49 -9.94
N VAL A 68 -0.42 -2.18 -10.37
CA VAL A 68 -0.94 -0.82 -10.49
C VAL A 68 -2.06 -0.62 -9.48
N VAL A 69 -1.95 0.43 -8.68
CA VAL A 69 -3.02 0.89 -7.80
C VAL A 69 -3.60 2.17 -8.37
N GLY A 70 -4.88 2.15 -8.76
CA GLY A 70 -5.53 3.31 -9.39
C GLY A 70 -5.65 4.51 -8.43
N ALA A 71 -5.82 5.70 -9.01
CA ALA A 71 -5.92 6.94 -8.24
C ALA A 71 -7.06 6.92 -7.21
N GLY A 72 -6.85 7.55 -6.06
CA GLY A 72 -7.83 7.64 -4.97
C GLY A 72 -8.09 6.33 -4.22
N SER A 73 -7.31 5.27 -4.47
CA SER A 73 -7.55 3.97 -3.83
C SER A 73 -7.08 3.95 -2.38
N VAL A 74 -7.81 3.25 -1.52
CA VAL A 74 -7.46 3.01 -0.11
C VAL A 74 -7.10 1.54 0.07
N VAL A 75 -5.81 1.26 0.18
CA VAL A 75 -5.25 -0.09 0.26
C VAL A 75 -5.13 -0.51 1.72
N LEU A 76 -6.02 -1.39 2.17
CA LEU A 76 -6.08 -1.90 3.56
C LEU A 76 -5.68 -3.37 3.68
N SER A 77 -5.26 -3.98 2.58
CA SER A 77 -4.86 -5.40 2.52
C SER A 77 -3.84 -5.56 1.40
N ASP A 78 -3.06 -6.64 1.48
CA ASP A 78 -2.02 -6.92 0.49
C ASP A 78 -2.57 -6.97 -0.93
N ILE A 79 -1.77 -6.45 -1.86
CA ILE A 79 -2.03 -6.50 -3.30
C ILE A 79 -1.04 -7.50 -3.91
N PRO A 80 -1.50 -8.53 -4.63
CA PRO A 80 -0.61 -9.49 -5.29
C PRO A 80 0.32 -8.86 -6.34
N ASP A 81 1.28 -9.63 -6.84
CA ASP A 81 2.05 -9.27 -8.02
C ASP A 81 1.15 -9.25 -9.28
N HIS A 82 1.53 -8.46 -10.29
CA HIS A 82 0.94 -8.47 -11.62
C HIS A 82 -0.58 -8.26 -11.65
N VAL A 83 -1.09 -7.28 -10.91
CA VAL A 83 -2.53 -6.93 -10.90
C VAL A 83 -2.78 -5.44 -11.08
N VAL A 84 -4.02 -5.11 -11.43
CA VAL A 84 -4.57 -3.78 -11.26
C VAL A 84 -5.59 -3.82 -10.13
N ALA A 85 -5.41 -2.96 -9.13
CA ALA A 85 -6.33 -2.78 -8.01
C ALA A 85 -6.85 -1.34 -7.95
N VAL A 86 -8.13 -1.18 -7.63
CA VAL A 86 -8.78 0.14 -7.50
C VAL A 86 -9.80 0.17 -6.38
N GLY A 87 -10.14 1.36 -5.88
CA GLY A 87 -11.28 1.61 -5.02
C GLY A 87 -10.94 1.84 -3.54
N SER A 88 -11.98 2.06 -2.74
CA SER A 88 -11.89 2.25 -1.29
C SER A 88 -12.97 1.39 -0.60
N PRO A 89 -12.62 0.19 -0.07
CA PRO A 89 -11.29 -0.41 -0.06
C PRO A 89 -10.83 -0.89 -1.45
N ALA A 90 -9.52 -0.87 -1.70
CA ALA A 90 -8.95 -1.31 -2.96
C ALA A 90 -9.19 -2.80 -3.19
N LYS A 91 -9.63 -3.17 -4.39
CA LYS A 91 -9.84 -4.55 -4.82
C LYS A 91 -9.19 -4.79 -6.17
N VAL A 92 -8.65 -5.99 -6.36
CA VAL A 92 -8.14 -6.44 -7.66
C VAL A 92 -9.29 -6.48 -8.66
N ILE A 93 -9.13 -5.82 -9.80
CA ILE A 93 -10.12 -5.80 -10.88
C ILE A 93 -9.68 -6.60 -12.10
N ARG A 94 -8.36 -6.84 -12.26
CA ARG A 94 -7.80 -7.73 -13.29
C ARG A 94 -6.34 -8.06 -13.00
N THR A 95 -5.84 -9.10 -13.66
CA THR A 95 -4.40 -9.42 -13.75
C THR A 95 -3.75 -8.67 -14.92
N THR A 96 -2.43 -8.51 -14.88
CA THR A 96 -1.58 -8.05 -15.98
C THR A 96 -0.75 -9.22 -16.52
N ALA A 97 -0.23 -9.09 -17.74
CA ALA A 97 0.66 -10.12 -18.29
C ALA A 97 1.94 -10.23 -17.45
N VAL A 98 2.43 -11.46 -17.31
CA VAL A 98 3.79 -11.73 -16.84
C VAL A 98 4.65 -11.80 -18.09
N GLU A 99 5.52 -10.82 -18.28
CA GLU A 99 6.49 -10.85 -19.38
C GLU A 99 7.63 -11.81 -19.00
N ASP A 100 7.89 -12.82 -19.84
CA ASP A 100 9.10 -13.63 -19.71
C ASP A 100 10.30 -12.75 -20.07
N GLY A 101 11.24 -12.63 -19.14
CA GLY A 101 12.39 -11.71 -19.20
C GLY A 101 13.44 -12.03 -20.28
N SER A 102 13.05 -12.65 -21.40
CA SER A 102 13.91 -12.82 -22.57
C SER A 102 13.82 -11.58 -23.47
N ARG A 103 14.57 -10.55 -23.12
CA ARG A 103 15.08 -9.56 -24.10
C ARG A 103 16.58 -9.41 -23.92
#